data_AF-A0A932WZW3-F1
#
_entry.id   AF-A0A932WZW3-F1
#
_cell.length_a   1.000
_cell.length_b   1.000
_cell.length_c   1.000
_cell.angle_alpha   90.00
_cell.angle_beta   90.00
_cell.angle_gamma   90.00
#
_symmetry.space_group_name_H-M   'P 1'
#
loop_
_entity.id
_entity.type
_entity.pdbx_description
1 polymer ?
#
loop_
_entity_poly.entity_id
_entity_poly.type
_entity_poly.pdbx_seq_one_letter_code
_entity_poly.pdbx_strand_id
1 'polypeptide(L)'
;MATETPPETHPVASDYTVAMWYFAAWEPEYTWDGWQQVAERSPWRLPLLYDSQDPEMQFNGIQFYRASNPRVVDWHVHWMREHAVNLMLWDWYPRVNEQGDFDPSFFANRALEMGFLGKARLGDPPVAANRFVDKIDFAVMWTNHSPHNGIGRGLGEYLVDQFFSQPNYYRLDGKPLLILWSVGELIGPAGGEAQAKAVLDGLREKAQAKGLPGVYVAAVHGGEAELIRRLGIDGVTGYHYSGAGGNRPESRRLGDRTVQDLLEDYPMQTIPGHVRLWEQLAAAFGQDYLLATTPMQNWVPTFRSAGPVLQRQT
;
A
#
# COMPACT_ATOMS: atom_id res chain seq x y z
N MET A 1 -7.38 19.46 -14.37
CA MET A 1 -5.89 19.39 -14.50
C MET A 1 -5.27 19.36 -13.11
N ALA A 2 -4.06 18.80 -12.90
CA ALA A 2 -3.38 18.91 -11.60
C ALA A 2 -2.98 20.37 -11.27
N THR A 3 -3.11 21.28 -12.23
CA THR A 3 -2.98 22.74 -12.08
C THR A 3 -4.22 23.39 -11.47
N GLU A 4 -5.32 22.67 -11.26
CA GLU A 4 -6.54 23.16 -10.63
C GLU A 4 -6.68 22.55 -9.23
N THR A 5 -7.22 23.32 -8.30
CA THR A 5 -7.61 22.82 -6.98
C THR A 5 -8.93 22.04 -7.11
N PRO A 6 -9.10 20.90 -6.41
CA PRO A 6 -10.41 20.26 -6.34
C PRO A 6 -11.47 21.23 -5.78
N PRO A 7 -12.76 21.02 -6.13
CA PRO A 7 -13.84 21.74 -5.47
C PRO A 7 -13.89 21.41 -3.97
N GLU A 8 -14.80 22.06 -3.25
CA GLU A 8 -15.07 21.68 -1.86
C GLU A 8 -15.50 20.21 -1.80
N THR A 9 -14.75 19.41 -1.05
CA THR A 9 -15.05 18.00 -0.84
C THR A 9 -16.29 17.86 0.03
N HIS A 10 -17.27 17.07 -0.43
CA HIS A 10 -18.42 16.67 0.38
C HIS A 10 -18.23 15.21 0.82
N PRO A 11 -17.67 14.94 2.02
CA PRO A 11 -17.34 13.58 2.42
C PRO A 11 -18.59 12.73 2.61
N VAL A 12 -18.59 11.53 2.06
CA VAL A 12 -19.62 10.53 2.31
C VAL A 12 -19.31 9.83 3.63
N ALA A 13 -20.31 9.82 4.53
CA ALA A 13 -20.23 9.10 5.80
C ALA A 13 -20.30 7.59 5.58
N SER A 14 -19.65 6.84 6.47
CA SER A 14 -19.64 5.37 6.47
C SER A 14 -19.61 4.88 7.91
N ASP A 15 -20.36 3.82 8.20
CA ASP A 15 -20.30 3.09 9.47
C ASP A 15 -19.03 2.23 9.59
N TYR A 16 -18.29 2.09 8.48
CA TYR A 16 -17.07 1.30 8.37
C TYR A 16 -15.85 2.18 8.08
N THR A 17 -14.69 1.77 8.59
CA THR A 17 -13.41 2.19 8.02
C THR A 17 -13.25 1.55 6.64
N VAL A 18 -13.20 2.38 5.60
CA VAL A 18 -12.99 1.97 4.22
C VAL A 18 -11.62 2.47 3.80
N ALA A 19 -10.69 1.53 3.65
CA ALA A 19 -9.29 1.81 3.37
C ALA A 19 -8.95 1.63 1.89
N MET A 20 -7.98 2.41 1.41
CA MET A 20 -7.40 2.26 0.07
C MET A 20 -5.88 2.13 0.16
N TRP A 21 -5.33 1.09 -0.45
CA TRP A 21 -3.89 0.97 -0.70
C TRP A 21 -3.43 2.06 -1.67
N TYR A 22 -2.37 2.77 -1.31
CA TYR A 22 -1.85 3.89 -2.08
C TYR A 22 -0.40 3.63 -2.50
N PHE A 23 -0.24 3.26 -3.76
CA PHE A 23 1.06 3.09 -4.41
C PHE A 23 1.49 4.39 -5.10
N ALA A 24 2.62 4.96 -4.67
CA ALA A 24 2.94 6.35 -4.94
C ALA A 24 4.22 6.60 -5.75
N ALA A 25 4.71 5.60 -6.48
CA ALA A 25 5.99 5.68 -7.19
C ALA A 25 5.95 6.45 -8.52
N TRP A 26 4.94 7.28 -8.76
CA TRP A 26 4.66 7.86 -10.09
C TRP A 26 5.42 9.18 -10.33
N GLU A 27 6.75 9.12 -10.39
CA GLU A 27 7.64 10.28 -10.58
C GLU A 27 9.04 9.85 -11.09
N PRO A 28 9.79 10.73 -11.79
CA PRO A 28 11.05 10.39 -12.47
C PRO A 28 12.23 10.16 -11.53
N GLU A 29 12.14 10.54 -10.26
CA GLU A 29 13.19 10.34 -9.26
C GLU A 29 13.43 8.85 -8.93
N TYR A 30 12.49 7.97 -9.30
CA TYR A 30 12.58 6.55 -8.99
C TYR A 30 13.10 5.73 -10.16
N THR A 31 13.95 4.75 -9.86
CA THR A 31 14.54 3.83 -10.85
C THR A 31 13.57 2.70 -11.21
N TRP A 32 12.45 3.03 -11.86
CA TRP A 32 11.53 2.09 -12.50
C TRP A 32 10.78 2.76 -13.66
N ASP A 33 10.28 1.98 -14.61
CA ASP A 33 9.70 2.48 -15.86
C ASP A 33 8.41 3.32 -15.67
N GLY A 34 7.79 3.35 -14.50
CA GLY A 34 6.71 4.27 -14.11
C GLY A 34 5.69 4.63 -15.21
N TRP A 35 5.49 5.93 -15.43
CA TRP A 35 4.63 6.44 -16.51
C TRP A 35 5.18 6.17 -17.91
N GLN A 36 6.49 6.02 -18.07
CA GLN A 36 7.09 5.65 -19.36
C GLN A 36 6.52 4.30 -19.84
N GLN A 37 6.40 3.32 -18.93
CA GLN A 37 5.79 2.03 -19.23
C GLN A 37 4.35 2.17 -19.73
N VAL A 38 3.56 3.03 -19.08
CA VAL A 38 2.17 3.29 -19.48
C VAL A 38 2.14 3.93 -20.86
N ALA A 39 2.95 4.96 -21.09
CA ALA A 39 3.03 5.66 -22.37
C ALA A 39 3.45 4.74 -23.53
N GLU A 40 4.39 3.83 -23.29
CA GLU A 40 4.91 2.91 -24.32
C GLU A 40 4.00 1.70 -24.56
N ARG A 41 3.48 1.09 -23.48
CA ARG A 41 2.85 -0.25 -23.54
C ARG A 41 1.34 -0.22 -23.39
N SER A 42 0.79 0.84 -22.82
CA SER A 42 -0.65 0.96 -22.55
C SER A 42 -1.15 2.40 -22.59
N PRO A 43 -0.95 3.14 -23.71
CA PRO A 43 -1.31 4.55 -23.80
C PRO A 43 -2.82 4.82 -23.72
N TRP A 44 -3.66 3.77 -23.66
CA TRP A 44 -5.10 3.87 -23.38
C TRP A 44 -5.44 3.88 -21.88
N ARG A 45 -4.45 3.73 -20.99
CA ARG A 45 -4.62 3.77 -19.52
C ARG A 45 -4.12 5.09 -18.94
N LEU A 46 -4.48 6.19 -19.56
CA LEU A 46 -4.06 7.52 -19.11
C LEU A 46 -4.74 7.87 -17.79
N PRO A 47 -4.01 8.43 -16.81
CA PRO A 47 -4.64 8.98 -15.62
C PRO A 47 -5.51 10.18 -16.00
N LEU A 48 -6.56 10.42 -15.19
CA LEU A 48 -7.39 11.61 -15.32
C LEU A 48 -6.60 12.89 -15.00
N LEU A 49 -5.67 12.80 -14.05
CA LEU A 49 -4.77 13.90 -13.69
C LEU A 49 -3.53 13.91 -14.57
N TYR A 50 -3.07 15.11 -14.88
CA TYR A 50 -1.78 15.37 -15.50
C TYR A 50 -1.34 16.79 -15.13
N ASP A 51 -0.04 17.04 -15.20
CA ASP A 51 0.56 18.35 -14.97
C ASP A 51 1.32 18.81 -16.21
N SER A 52 0.73 19.72 -16.98
CA SER A 52 1.36 20.26 -18.18
C SER A 52 2.49 21.25 -17.89
N GLN A 53 2.71 21.62 -16.63
CA GLN A 53 3.77 22.55 -16.22
C GLN A 53 5.03 21.84 -15.76
N ASP A 54 4.99 20.51 -15.55
CA ASP A 54 6.14 19.70 -15.16
C ASP A 54 6.76 19.03 -16.40
N PRO A 55 7.84 19.58 -16.98
CA PRO A 55 8.42 19.05 -18.22
C PRO A 55 9.06 17.66 -18.04
N GLU A 56 9.35 17.24 -16.80
CA GLU A 56 9.88 15.91 -16.51
C GLU A 56 8.78 14.83 -16.51
N MET A 57 7.51 15.25 -16.46
CA MET A 57 6.34 14.36 -16.43
C MET A 57 5.73 14.14 -17.83
N GLN A 58 6.56 14.22 -18.87
CA GLN A 58 6.17 13.98 -20.26
C GLN A 58 6.87 12.76 -20.84
N PHE A 59 6.11 11.76 -21.28
CA PHE A 59 6.64 10.53 -21.89
C PHE A 59 5.96 10.29 -23.24
N ASN A 60 6.74 10.15 -24.32
CA ASN A 60 6.22 9.97 -25.70
C ASN A 60 5.13 10.97 -26.12
N GLY A 61 5.25 12.23 -25.70
CA GLY A 61 4.27 13.28 -26.01
C GLY A 61 3.00 13.27 -25.16
N ILE A 62 2.91 12.37 -24.17
CA ILE A 62 1.79 12.27 -23.24
C ILE A 62 2.20 12.91 -21.91
N GLN A 63 1.32 13.77 -21.37
CA GLN A 63 1.52 14.41 -20.07
C GLN A 63 0.94 13.55 -18.95
N PHE A 64 1.68 13.45 -17.85
CA PHE A 64 1.31 12.71 -16.65
C PHE A 64 1.42 13.60 -15.41
N TYR A 65 1.04 13.07 -14.25
CA TYR A 65 1.16 13.78 -12.97
C TYR A 65 2.33 13.24 -12.15
N ARG A 66 3.01 14.11 -11.40
CA ARG A 66 3.99 13.71 -10.38
C ARG A 66 3.25 13.35 -9.07
N ALA A 67 3.44 12.16 -8.52
CA ALA A 67 2.73 11.75 -7.29
C ALA A 67 3.05 12.64 -6.08
N SER A 68 4.26 13.20 -6.02
CA SER A 68 4.69 14.13 -4.98
C SER A 68 4.18 15.56 -5.14
N ASN A 69 3.45 15.88 -6.22
CA ASN A 69 2.77 17.17 -6.34
C ASN A 69 1.61 17.25 -5.31
N PRO A 70 1.63 18.22 -4.36
CA PRO A 70 0.60 18.38 -3.35
C PRO A 70 -0.84 18.46 -3.90
N ARG A 71 -1.03 19.02 -5.10
CA ARG A 71 -2.35 19.16 -5.75
C ARG A 71 -2.90 17.83 -6.28
N VAL A 72 -2.02 16.91 -6.68
CA VAL A 72 -2.42 15.55 -7.05
C VAL A 72 -3.01 14.83 -5.84
N VAL A 73 -2.33 14.95 -4.70
CA VAL A 73 -2.82 14.37 -3.44
C VAL A 73 -4.13 15.04 -2.99
N ASP A 74 -4.29 16.34 -3.19
CA ASP A 74 -5.56 17.03 -2.91
C ASP A 74 -6.73 16.42 -3.70
N TRP A 75 -6.55 16.16 -5.00
CA TRP A 75 -7.55 15.49 -5.84
C TRP A 75 -7.81 14.04 -5.41
N HIS A 76 -6.77 13.28 -5.09
CA HIS A 76 -6.91 11.91 -4.63
C HIS A 76 -7.70 11.82 -3.32
N VAL A 77 -7.39 12.70 -2.35
CA VAL A 77 -8.14 12.78 -1.09
C VAL A 77 -9.58 13.23 -1.35
N HIS A 78 -9.80 14.21 -2.23
CA HIS A 78 -11.15 14.64 -2.62
C HIS A 78 -11.98 13.45 -3.13
N TRP A 79 -11.51 12.71 -4.14
CA TRP A 79 -12.23 11.56 -4.67
C TRP A 79 -12.41 10.44 -3.64
N MET A 80 -11.41 10.16 -2.82
CA MET A 80 -11.56 9.17 -1.75
C MET A 80 -12.71 9.54 -0.81
N ARG A 81 -12.75 10.78 -0.34
CA ARG A 81 -13.76 11.24 0.61
C ARG A 81 -15.15 11.34 -0.01
N GLU A 82 -15.28 11.69 -1.29
CA GLU A 82 -16.57 11.65 -2.01
C GLU A 82 -17.11 10.23 -2.25
N HIS A 83 -16.26 9.21 -2.06
CA HIS A 83 -16.61 7.80 -2.26
C HIS A 83 -16.42 6.94 -1.01
N ALA A 84 -16.65 7.53 0.16
CA ALA A 84 -16.64 6.90 1.48
C ALA A 84 -15.29 6.32 1.95
N VAL A 85 -14.24 6.34 1.13
CA VAL A 85 -12.88 5.97 1.55
C VAL A 85 -12.42 6.98 2.59
N ASN A 86 -12.09 6.52 3.80
CA ASN A 86 -11.74 7.35 4.95
C ASN A 86 -10.37 7.03 5.54
N LEU A 87 -9.65 6.05 4.97
CA LEU A 87 -8.30 5.67 5.38
C LEU A 87 -7.39 5.45 4.15
N MET A 88 -6.24 6.12 4.13
CA MET A 88 -5.17 5.86 3.16
C MET A 88 -4.10 4.95 3.75
N LEU A 89 -3.83 3.81 3.12
CA LEU A 89 -2.76 2.89 3.49
C LEU A 89 -1.58 3.06 2.53
N TRP A 90 -0.50 3.65 3.01
CA TRP A 90 0.65 4.00 2.18
C TRP A 90 1.63 2.84 2.08
N ASP A 91 1.98 2.46 0.84
CA ASP A 91 3.14 1.60 0.59
C ASP A 91 4.40 2.43 0.90
N TRP A 92 5.07 2.13 2.02
CA TRP A 92 6.21 2.90 2.51
C TRP A 92 7.50 2.07 2.51
N TYR A 93 8.49 2.55 1.76
CA TYR A 93 9.70 1.79 1.42
C TYR A 93 10.93 2.33 2.14
N PRO A 94 11.33 1.75 3.27
CA PRO A 94 12.59 2.07 3.90
C PRO A 94 13.75 1.44 3.14
N ARG A 95 14.95 1.99 3.36
CA ARG A 95 16.22 1.41 2.96
C ARG A 95 17.23 1.48 4.10
N VAL A 96 18.30 0.72 3.95
CA VAL A 96 19.51 0.86 4.75
C VAL A 96 20.64 1.38 3.87
N ASN A 97 21.31 2.44 4.30
CA ASN A 97 22.48 2.98 3.61
C ASN A 97 23.74 2.13 3.87
N GLU A 98 24.85 2.50 3.23
CA GLU A 98 26.12 1.76 3.36
C GLU A 98 26.67 1.74 4.79
N GLN A 99 26.28 2.69 5.64
CA GLN A 99 26.70 2.78 7.03
C GLN A 99 25.83 1.91 7.96
N GLY A 100 24.74 1.33 7.46
CA GLY A 100 23.78 0.57 8.27
C GLY A 100 22.71 1.44 8.95
N ASP A 101 22.59 2.72 8.58
CA ASP A 101 21.53 3.60 9.07
C ASP A 101 20.31 3.52 8.17
N PHE A 102 19.14 3.77 8.75
CA PHE A 102 17.89 3.91 8.01
C PHE A 102 17.95 5.10 7.04
N ASP A 103 17.41 4.90 5.84
CA ASP A 103 17.33 5.88 4.77
C ASP A 103 15.90 5.93 4.18
N PRO A 104 15.18 7.06 4.30
CA PRO A 104 13.85 7.22 3.73
C PRO A 104 13.84 7.47 2.22
N SER A 105 15.00 7.69 1.58
CA SER A 105 15.11 8.23 0.23
C SER A 105 14.95 7.22 -0.91
N PHE A 106 14.61 5.96 -0.61
CA PHE A 106 14.66 4.87 -1.57
C PHE A 106 13.61 4.95 -2.68
N PHE A 107 12.34 4.70 -2.36
CA PHE A 107 11.31 4.47 -3.37
C PHE A 107 9.92 4.90 -2.87
N ALA A 108 9.09 5.45 -3.75
CA ALA A 108 7.69 5.83 -3.51
C ALA A 108 7.33 6.71 -2.28
N ASN A 109 8.30 7.18 -1.48
CA ASN A 109 8.01 7.90 -0.24
C ASN A 109 7.73 9.41 -0.41
N ARG A 110 8.08 10.01 -1.56
CA ARG A 110 7.97 11.47 -1.78
C ARG A 110 6.53 11.96 -1.76
N ALA A 111 5.61 11.18 -2.30
CA ALA A 111 4.19 11.49 -2.24
C ALA A 111 3.62 11.52 -0.82
N LEU A 112 4.01 10.58 0.05
CA LEU A 112 3.63 10.60 1.46
C LEU A 112 4.26 11.81 2.16
N GLU A 113 5.58 11.96 2.04
CA GLU A 113 6.34 12.93 2.83
C GLU A 113 6.14 14.37 2.37
N MET A 114 6.23 14.64 1.07
CA MET A 114 6.15 15.99 0.52
C MET A 114 4.71 16.34 0.13
N GLY A 115 4.02 15.42 -0.55
CA GLY A 115 2.65 15.64 -1.01
C GLY A 115 1.62 15.62 0.12
N PHE A 116 1.58 14.54 0.90
CA PHE A 116 0.57 14.32 1.94
C PHE A 116 0.91 15.03 3.25
N LEU A 117 2.10 14.78 3.81
CA LEU A 117 2.54 15.39 5.06
C LEU A 117 2.91 16.88 4.89
N GLY A 118 3.25 17.31 3.68
CA GLY A 118 3.56 18.72 3.37
C GLY A 118 4.99 19.13 3.69
N LYS A 119 5.93 18.18 3.72
CA LYS A 119 7.36 18.49 3.93
C LYS A 119 7.98 19.16 2.71
N ALA A 120 8.98 20.00 2.94
CA ALA A 120 9.72 20.63 1.85
C ALA A 120 10.59 19.61 1.09
N ARG A 121 11.16 18.63 1.80
CA ARG A 121 11.96 17.55 1.24
C ARG A 121 11.65 16.23 1.94
N LEU A 122 11.88 15.14 1.21
CA LEU A 122 11.82 13.80 1.76
C LEU A 122 12.82 13.64 2.91
N GLY A 123 12.37 13.12 4.05
CA GLY A 123 13.23 12.91 5.21
C GLY A 123 13.40 14.13 6.11
N ASP A 124 12.78 15.27 5.78
CA ASP A 124 12.76 16.43 6.66
C ASP A 124 12.13 16.10 8.04
N PRO A 125 12.40 16.92 9.08
CA PRO A 125 11.83 16.77 10.41
C PRO A 125 10.29 16.63 10.41
N PRO A 126 9.72 16.01 11.45
CA PRO A 126 8.28 15.81 11.53
C PRO A 126 7.52 17.14 11.55
N VAL A 127 6.38 17.16 10.87
CA VAL A 127 5.42 18.26 10.94
C VAL A 127 4.50 18.04 12.14
N ALA A 128 4.05 19.10 12.82
CA ALA A 128 3.15 18.95 13.98
C ALA A 128 1.76 18.42 13.58
N ALA A 129 1.25 18.88 12.44
CA ALA A 129 0.04 18.38 11.82
C ALA A 129 0.20 18.46 10.30
N ASN A 130 -0.19 17.40 9.60
CA ASN A 130 -0.19 17.38 8.14
C ASN A 130 -1.39 18.13 7.54
N ARG A 131 -1.35 18.32 6.21
CA ARG A 131 -2.33 19.08 5.42
C ARG A 131 -3.75 18.48 5.42
N PHE A 132 -3.90 17.23 5.86
CA PHE A 132 -5.14 16.45 5.80
C PHE A 132 -5.65 16.01 7.17
N VAL A 133 -5.15 16.62 8.26
CA VAL A 133 -5.42 16.21 9.64
C VAL A 133 -6.92 16.07 9.97
N ASP A 134 -7.78 16.93 9.42
CA ASP A 134 -9.24 16.90 9.64
C ASP A 134 -10.02 16.29 8.45
N LYS A 135 -9.33 15.66 7.50
CA LYS A 135 -9.91 15.24 6.21
C LYS A 135 -9.93 13.74 6.00
N ILE A 136 -8.82 13.06 6.30
CA ILE A 136 -8.67 11.61 6.09
C ILE A 136 -7.60 11.05 7.04
N ASP A 137 -7.82 9.84 7.54
CA ASP A 137 -6.81 9.14 8.33
C ASP A 137 -5.80 8.45 7.41
N PHE A 138 -4.62 8.13 7.95
CA PHE A 138 -3.61 7.37 7.22
C PHE A 138 -2.83 6.39 8.10
N ALA A 139 -2.31 5.33 7.49
CA ALA A 139 -1.30 4.46 8.08
C ALA A 139 -0.27 4.06 7.03
N VAL A 140 0.88 3.57 7.48
CA VAL A 140 1.94 3.06 6.60
C VAL A 140 2.03 1.55 6.66
N MET A 141 2.32 0.94 5.51
CA MET A 141 2.85 -0.40 5.42
C MET A 141 4.35 -0.35 5.24
N TRP A 142 5.09 -1.00 6.11
CA TRP A 142 6.50 -1.29 5.94
C TRP A 142 6.67 -2.36 4.85
N THR A 143 7.01 -1.91 3.64
CA THR A 143 7.25 -2.76 2.46
C THR A 143 8.63 -3.39 2.52
N ASN A 144 8.85 -4.31 3.46
CA ASN A 144 10.13 -4.95 3.76
C ASN A 144 10.50 -6.07 2.75
N HIS A 145 10.58 -5.75 1.47
CA HIS A 145 10.95 -6.73 0.44
C HIS A 145 12.46 -6.82 0.24
N SER A 146 12.97 -8.03 0.00
CA SER A 146 14.30 -8.21 -0.58
C SER A 146 14.40 -7.50 -1.95
N PRO A 147 15.51 -6.83 -2.27
CA PRO A 147 16.77 -6.73 -1.50
C PRO A 147 16.82 -5.57 -0.49
N HIS A 148 15.72 -4.86 -0.25
CA HIS A 148 15.65 -3.66 0.60
C HIS A 148 14.93 -3.92 1.95
N ASN A 149 15.06 -5.13 2.50
CA ASN A 149 14.44 -5.60 3.74
C ASN A 149 15.30 -5.36 4.99
N GLY A 150 16.40 -4.63 4.87
CA GLY A 150 17.30 -4.33 5.99
C GLY A 150 16.64 -3.49 7.10
N ILE A 151 17.09 -3.70 8.33
CA ILE A 151 16.57 -3.02 9.53
C ILE A 151 17.60 -1.97 9.97
N GLY A 152 17.54 -0.79 9.33
CA GLY A 152 18.50 0.28 9.55
C GLY A 152 18.38 0.92 10.94
N ARG A 153 19.51 1.38 11.50
CA ARG A 153 19.50 2.15 12.76
C ARG A 153 18.67 3.43 12.56
N GLY A 154 17.79 3.74 13.51
CA GLY A 154 16.89 4.90 13.43
C GLY A 154 15.53 4.62 12.77
N LEU A 155 15.30 3.42 12.22
CA LEU A 155 14.04 3.08 11.57
C LEU A 155 12.82 3.25 12.50
N GLY A 156 12.93 2.72 13.73
CA GLY A 156 11.82 2.77 14.68
C GLY A 156 11.55 4.19 15.19
N GLU A 157 12.61 4.96 15.45
CA GLU A 157 12.52 6.37 15.80
C GLU A 157 11.82 7.17 14.69
N TYR A 158 12.19 6.92 13.44
CA TYR A 158 11.57 7.58 12.29
C TYR A 158 10.08 7.26 12.17
N LEU A 159 9.67 5.99 12.26
CA LEU A 159 8.25 5.59 12.24
C LEU A 159 7.45 6.31 13.33
N VAL A 160 7.98 6.34 14.56
CA VAL A 160 7.30 6.96 15.71
C VAL A 160 7.19 8.47 15.55
N ASP A 161 8.30 9.14 15.21
CA ASP A 161 8.36 10.60 15.19
C ASP A 161 7.66 11.18 13.95
N GLN A 162 7.80 10.53 12.79
CA GLN A 162 7.26 11.04 11.53
C GLN A 162 5.79 10.71 11.34
N PHE A 163 5.36 9.51 11.75
CA PHE A 163 4.04 9.00 11.39
C PHE A 163 3.16 8.76 12.61
N PHE A 164 3.56 7.90 13.56
CA PHE A 164 2.67 7.47 14.64
C PHE A 164 2.22 8.61 15.57
N SER A 165 3.01 9.69 15.61
CA SER A 165 2.72 10.91 16.37
C SER A 165 1.79 11.88 15.63
N GLN A 166 1.46 11.66 14.34
CA GLN A 166 0.50 12.50 13.64
C GLN A 166 -0.91 12.37 14.26
N PRO A 167 -1.70 13.45 14.33
CA PRO A 167 -3.01 13.40 14.98
C PRO A 167 -3.99 12.42 14.28
N ASN A 168 -4.03 12.44 12.95
CA ASN A 168 -4.85 11.56 12.09
C ASN A 168 -4.11 10.27 11.66
N TYR A 169 -3.07 9.85 12.39
CA TYR A 169 -2.52 8.52 12.17
C TYR A 169 -3.52 7.47 12.67
N TYR A 170 -3.84 6.49 11.83
CA TYR A 170 -4.87 5.50 12.12
C TYR A 170 -4.46 4.58 13.27
N ARG A 171 -5.41 4.27 14.14
CA ARG A 171 -5.19 3.50 15.36
C ARG A 171 -6.17 2.35 15.45
N LEU A 172 -5.68 1.18 15.88
CA LEU A 172 -6.47 0.04 16.30
C LEU A 172 -6.26 -0.14 17.80
N ASP A 173 -7.35 -0.23 18.56
CA ASP A 173 -7.34 -0.27 20.02
C ASP A 173 -6.49 0.86 20.66
N GLY A 174 -6.58 2.05 20.07
CA GLY A 174 -5.81 3.22 20.49
C GLY A 174 -4.31 3.19 20.14
N LYS A 175 -3.79 2.08 19.57
CA LYS A 175 -2.39 1.95 19.15
C LYS A 175 -2.23 2.31 17.67
N PRO A 176 -1.19 3.07 17.28
CA PRO A 176 -0.82 3.28 15.89
C PRO A 176 -0.72 1.95 15.14
N LEU A 177 -1.37 1.86 13.98
CA LEU A 177 -1.29 0.70 13.11
C LEU A 177 0.00 0.73 12.27
N LEU A 178 0.81 -0.32 12.34
CA LEU A 178 1.86 -0.61 11.36
C LEU A 178 1.49 -1.89 10.62
N ILE A 179 1.48 -1.84 9.28
CA ILE A 179 1.32 -3.05 8.49
C ILE A 179 2.70 -3.53 8.03
N LEU A 180 3.01 -4.80 8.21
CA LEU A 180 4.24 -5.44 7.73
C LEU A 180 3.94 -6.20 6.45
N TRP A 181 4.67 -5.92 5.37
CA TRP A 181 4.45 -6.61 4.10
C TRP A 181 4.78 -8.11 4.17
N SER A 182 5.93 -8.49 4.70
CA SER A 182 6.36 -9.89 4.73
C SER A 182 6.98 -10.28 6.05
N VAL A 183 6.35 -11.23 6.72
CA VAL A 183 6.89 -11.83 7.95
C VAL A 183 8.21 -12.56 7.68
N GLY A 184 8.29 -13.33 6.59
CA GLY A 184 9.48 -14.10 6.26
C GLY A 184 10.70 -13.21 5.95
N GLU A 185 10.47 -12.09 5.26
CA GLU A 185 11.53 -11.14 4.89
C GLU A 185 12.01 -10.27 6.06
N LEU A 186 11.31 -10.29 7.20
CA LEU A 186 11.79 -9.68 8.44
C LEU A 186 12.79 -10.59 9.17
N ILE A 187 12.58 -11.91 9.15
CA ILE A 187 13.31 -12.87 9.99
C ILE A 187 14.79 -12.94 9.62
N GLY A 188 15.10 -13.07 8.33
CA GLY A 188 16.48 -13.19 7.84
C GLY A 188 17.35 -11.98 8.23
N PRO A 189 16.98 -10.75 7.82
CA PRO A 189 17.71 -9.53 8.16
C PRO A 189 17.80 -9.26 9.67
N ALA A 190 16.80 -9.67 10.46
CA ALA A 190 16.85 -9.55 11.91
C ALA A 190 17.86 -10.52 12.55
N GLY A 191 18.16 -11.65 11.90
CA GLY A 191 19.03 -12.70 12.42
C GLY A 191 18.30 -13.86 13.09
N GLY A 192 16.99 -14.03 12.85
CA GLY A 192 16.17 -15.12 13.39
C GLY A 192 14.85 -14.65 13.99
N GLU A 193 13.95 -15.59 14.33
CA GLU A 193 12.62 -15.29 14.88
C GLU A 193 12.70 -14.47 16.17
N ALA A 194 13.62 -14.81 17.07
CA ALA A 194 13.79 -14.11 18.35
C ALA A 194 14.21 -12.65 18.15
N GLN A 195 15.11 -12.39 17.21
CA GLN A 195 15.56 -11.04 16.87
C GLN A 195 14.49 -10.26 16.11
N ALA A 196 13.73 -10.92 15.22
CA ALA A 196 12.59 -10.29 14.54
C ALA A 196 11.52 -9.85 15.55
N LYS A 197 11.21 -10.69 16.54
CA LYS A 197 10.36 -10.30 17.66
C LYS A 197 10.93 -9.11 18.44
N ALA A 198 12.22 -9.14 18.76
CA ALA A 198 12.88 -8.04 19.49
C ALA A 198 12.84 -6.72 18.71
N VAL A 199 12.88 -6.74 17.37
CA VAL A 199 12.71 -5.55 16.53
C VAL A 199 11.31 -4.95 16.71
N LEU A 200 10.26 -5.78 16.67
CA LEU A 200 8.88 -5.32 16.85
C LEU A 200 8.63 -4.83 18.29
N ASP A 201 9.15 -5.54 19.29
CA ASP A 201 9.05 -5.13 20.69
C ASP A 201 9.80 -3.81 20.93
N GLY A 202 10.99 -3.66 20.37
CA GLY A 202 11.78 -2.42 20.46
C GLY A 202 11.13 -1.23 19.74
N LEU A 203 10.26 -1.46 18.75
CA LEU A 203 9.42 -0.41 18.16
C LEU A 203 8.31 0.02 19.11
N ARG A 204 7.64 -0.95 19.77
CA ARG A 204 6.61 -0.67 20.78
C ARG A 204 7.17 0.12 21.96
N GLU A 205 8.36 -0.24 22.43
CA GLU A 205 9.08 0.48 23.49
C GLU A 205 9.37 1.94 23.10
N LYS A 206 9.81 2.18 21.86
CA LYS A 206 10.04 3.54 21.34
C LYS A 206 8.75 4.36 21.29
N ALA A 207 7.66 3.76 20.83
CA ALA A 207 6.34 4.39 20.82
C ALA A 207 5.90 4.76 22.26
N GLN A 208 6.08 3.84 23.21
CA GLN A 208 5.76 4.05 24.63
C GLN A 208 6.60 5.13 25.27
N ALA A 209 7.90 5.19 24.97
CA ALA A 209 8.79 6.25 25.44
C ALA A 209 8.35 7.65 24.96
N LYS A 210 7.57 7.73 23.88
CA LYS A 210 6.97 8.96 23.33
C LYS A 210 5.52 9.19 23.81
N GLY A 211 5.03 8.38 24.75
CA GLY A 211 3.70 8.52 25.32
C GLY A 211 2.57 7.85 24.53
N LEU A 212 2.89 7.06 23.50
CA LEU A 212 1.91 6.25 22.78
C LEU A 212 1.66 4.93 23.52
N PRO A 213 0.50 4.26 23.36
CA PRO A 213 0.19 3.01 24.09
C PRO A 213 0.95 1.77 23.58
N GLY A 214 1.87 1.94 22.63
CA GLY A 214 2.54 0.87 21.89
C GLY A 214 2.28 1.01 20.39
N VAL A 215 2.31 -0.10 19.66
CA VAL A 215 2.03 -0.20 18.22
C VAL A 215 1.22 -1.47 17.98
N TYR A 216 0.15 -1.37 17.19
CA TYR A 216 -0.59 -2.52 16.67
C TYR A 216 0.08 -2.95 15.37
N VAL A 217 0.69 -4.12 15.34
CA VAL A 217 1.38 -4.65 14.16
C VAL A 217 0.46 -5.66 13.48
N ALA A 218 0.05 -5.36 12.25
CA ALA A 218 -0.64 -6.30 11.39
C ALA A 218 0.33 -6.82 10.32
N ALA A 219 0.23 -8.07 9.90
CA ALA A 219 0.98 -8.60 8.76
C ALA A 219 0.08 -8.77 7.53
N VAL A 220 0.58 -8.46 6.33
CA VAL A 220 -0.07 -8.89 5.10
C VAL A 220 -0.07 -10.43 5.09
N HIS A 221 -1.27 -11.00 5.01
CA HIS A 221 -1.57 -12.40 5.23
C HIS A 221 -0.95 -13.27 4.14
N GLY A 222 0.02 -14.08 4.56
CA GLY A 222 0.57 -15.22 3.82
C GLY A 222 1.44 -16.15 4.68
N GLY A 223 1.43 -15.97 6.01
CA GLY A 223 2.25 -16.74 6.95
C GLY A 223 1.44 -17.68 7.82
N GLU A 224 2.08 -18.71 8.36
CA GLU A 224 1.50 -19.62 9.34
C GLU A 224 1.11 -18.86 10.61
N ALA A 225 -0.13 -18.99 11.07
CA ALA A 225 -0.65 -18.26 12.23
C ALA A 225 0.22 -18.44 13.49
N GLU A 226 0.81 -19.63 13.68
CA GLU A 226 1.74 -19.88 14.78
C GLU A 226 3.00 -19.02 14.71
N LEU A 227 3.59 -18.84 13.53
CA LEU A 227 4.76 -17.97 13.36
C LEU A 227 4.41 -16.52 13.69
N ILE A 228 3.26 -16.04 13.22
CA ILE A 228 2.76 -14.69 13.47
C ILE A 228 2.62 -14.44 14.99
N ARG A 229 2.03 -15.38 15.72
CA ARG A 229 1.90 -15.30 17.18
C ARG A 229 3.25 -15.35 17.89
N ARG A 230 4.19 -16.21 17.47
CA ARG A 230 5.53 -16.28 18.07
C ARG A 230 6.31 -14.97 17.93
N LEU A 231 6.11 -14.23 16.85
CA LEU A 231 6.72 -12.92 16.65
C LEU A 231 6.03 -11.79 17.41
N GLY A 232 4.86 -12.07 18.02
CA GLY A 232 4.04 -11.08 18.71
C GLY A 232 3.45 -10.06 17.74
N ILE A 233 3.05 -10.48 16.54
CA ILE A 233 2.26 -9.67 15.62
C ILE A 233 0.79 -9.76 16.06
N ASP A 234 0.10 -8.63 16.14
CA ASP A 234 -1.22 -8.50 16.75
C ASP A 234 -2.33 -9.04 15.82
N GLY A 235 -2.23 -8.78 14.52
CA GLY A 235 -3.25 -9.18 13.56
C GLY A 235 -2.76 -9.37 12.13
N VAL A 236 -3.70 -9.53 11.19
CA VAL A 236 -3.39 -9.75 9.77
C VAL A 236 -4.30 -8.97 8.82
N THR A 237 -3.85 -8.72 7.60
CA THR A 237 -4.66 -8.10 6.54
C THR A 237 -4.40 -8.75 5.20
N GLY A 238 -5.36 -8.78 4.28
CA GLY A 238 -5.02 -9.04 2.88
C GLY A 238 -4.36 -7.81 2.23
N TYR A 239 -3.45 -8.02 1.27
CA TYR A 239 -3.13 -6.98 0.28
C TYR A 239 -4.11 -7.06 -0.88
N HIS A 240 -4.28 -8.28 -1.41
CA HIS A 240 -5.39 -8.67 -2.27
C HIS A 240 -5.70 -10.16 -2.07
N TYR A 241 -6.89 -10.57 -2.48
CA TYR A 241 -7.36 -11.95 -2.49
C TYR A 241 -7.59 -12.48 -3.92
N SER A 242 -6.74 -12.03 -4.87
CA SER A 242 -6.62 -12.61 -6.22
C SER A 242 -6.29 -14.09 -6.09
N GLY A 243 -7.29 -14.95 -6.24
CA GLY A 243 -7.15 -16.41 -6.11
C GLY A 243 -7.89 -17.05 -4.93
N ALA A 244 -8.54 -16.29 -4.04
CA ALA A 244 -9.32 -16.88 -2.94
C ALA A 244 -10.41 -17.86 -3.44
N GLY A 245 -11.01 -17.57 -4.59
CA GLY A 245 -11.97 -18.45 -5.25
C GLY A 245 -11.35 -19.55 -6.12
N GLY A 246 -10.05 -19.50 -6.38
CA GLY A 246 -9.41 -20.20 -7.48
C GLY A 246 -9.78 -19.61 -8.84
N ASN A 247 -9.32 -20.29 -9.89
CA ASN A 247 -9.68 -20.01 -11.28
C ASN A 247 -9.66 -21.33 -12.06
N ARG A 248 -10.26 -21.34 -13.25
CA ARG A 248 -10.16 -22.48 -14.17
C ARG A 248 -9.50 -22.05 -15.48
N PRO A 249 -8.52 -22.80 -16.01
CA PRO A 249 -8.01 -22.53 -17.34
C PRO A 249 -9.11 -22.80 -18.38
N GLU A 250 -9.28 -21.87 -19.32
CA GLU A 250 -10.25 -21.96 -20.39
C GLU A 250 -9.60 -21.54 -21.71
N SER A 251 -9.73 -22.40 -22.72
CA SER A 251 -9.21 -22.13 -24.06
C SER A 251 -10.32 -21.58 -24.95
N ARG A 252 -10.07 -20.44 -25.60
CA ARG A 252 -11.01 -19.83 -26.55
C ARG A 252 -10.29 -19.37 -27.82
N ARG A 253 -11.03 -19.28 -28.92
CA ARG A 253 -10.50 -18.68 -30.15
C ARG A 253 -10.56 -17.16 -30.07
N LEU A 254 -9.49 -16.51 -30.49
CA LEU A 254 -9.40 -15.07 -30.71
C LEU A 254 -8.85 -14.84 -32.12
N GLY A 255 -9.77 -14.77 -33.09
CA GLY A 255 -9.40 -14.79 -34.51
C GLY A 255 -8.85 -16.15 -34.94
N ASP A 256 -7.64 -16.15 -35.48
CA ASP A 256 -6.87 -17.32 -35.91
C ASP A 256 -6.06 -17.97 -34.77
N ARG A 257 -6.06 -17.36 -33.57
CA ARG A 257 -5.31 -17.85 -32.41
C ARG A 257 -6.21 -18.57 -31.41
N THR A 258 -5.65 -19.55 -30.71
CA THR A 258 -6.22 -20.08 -29.46
C THR A 258 -5.49 -19.42 -28.29
N VAL A 259 -6.25 -18.80 -27.39
CA VAL A 259 -5.72 -18.23 -26.15
C VAL A 259 -6.20 -19.07 -24.97
N GLN A 260 -5.34 -19.24 -23.96
CA GLN A 260 -5.70 -19.85 -22.68
C GLN A 260 -5.79 -18.75 -21.63
N ASP A 261 -6.99 -18.52 -21.12
CA ASP A 261 -7.27 -17.56 -20.07
C ASP A 261 -7.63 -18.30 -18.78
N LEU A 262 -7.62 -17.58 -17.66
CA LEU A 262 -8.11 -18.07 -16.37
C LEU A 262 -9.50 -17.45 -16.16
N LEU A 263 -10.55 -18.28 -16.23
CA LEU A 263 -11.90 -17.83 -15.89
C LEU A 263 -12.04 -17.79 -14.36
N GLU A 264 -12.44 -16.62 -13.87
CA GLU A 264 -12.96 -16.43 -12.51
C GLU A 264 -14.47 -16.22 -12.57
N ASP A 265 -15.22 -17.08 -11.90
CA ASP A 265 -16.68 -16.96 -11.73
C ASP A 265 -17.01 -16.37 -10.35
N TYR A 266 -17.63 -15.18 -10.34
CA TYR A 266 -17.80 -14.45 -9.10
C TYR A 266 -18.76 -15.12 -8.10
N PRO A 267 -20.01 -15.46 -8.48
CA PRO A 267 -20.91 -16.18 -7.58
C PRO A 267 -20.41 -17.55 -7.13
N MET A 268 -19.84 -18.35 -8.03
CA MET A 268 -19.56 -19.76 -7.76
C MET A 268 -18.15 -20.03 -7.24
N GLN A 269 -17.18 -19.15 -7.51
CA GLN A 269 -15.79 -19.31 -7.08
C GLN A 269 -15.38 -18.20 -6.11
N THR A 270 -15.49 -16.94 -6.52
CA THR A 270 -14.97 -15.82 -5.74
C THR A 270 -15.66 -15.68 -4.39
N ILE A 271 -16.99 -15.69 -4.33
CA ILE A 271 -17.73 -15.54 -3.07
C ILE A 271 -17.41 -16.69 -2.09
N PRO A 272 -17.57 -17.98 -2.44
CA PRO A 272 -17.22 -19.07 -1.52
C PRO A 272 -15.74 -19.06 -1.11
N GLY A 273 -14.85 -18.62 -2.01
CA GLY A 273 -13.43 -18.46 -1.73
C GLY A 273 -13.14 -17.43 -0.65
N HIS A 274 -13.76 -16.25 -0.75
CA HIS A 274 -13.63 -15.21 0.28
C HIS A 274 -14.21 -15.67 1.61
N VAL A 275 -15.40 -16.30 1.60
CA VAL A 275 -16.02 -16.82 2.82
C VAL A 275 -15.08 -17.80 3.53
N ARG A 276 -14.54 -18.80 2.82
CA ARG A 276 -13.57 -19.75 3.41
C ARG A 276 -12.33 -19.04 3.96
N LEU A 277 -11.78 -18.09 3.22
CA LEU A 277 -10.61 -17.34 3.67
C LEU A 277 -10.92 -16.55 4.94
N TRP A 278 -12.05 -15.85 4.98
CA TRP A 278 -12.46 -15.08 6.15
C TRP A 278 -12.78 -15.96 7.36
N GLU A 279 -13.39 -17.13 7.17
CA GLU A 279 -13.59 -18.12 8.22
C GLU A 279 -12.24 -18.62 8.79
N GLN A 280 -11.26 -18.87 7.92
CA GLN A 280 -9.91 -19.25 8.35
C GLN A 280 -9.22 -18.14 9.14
N LEU A 281 -9.33 -16.89 8.68
CA LEU A 281 -8.79 -15.72 9.38
C LEU A 281 -9.46 -15.55 10.75
N ALA A 282 -10.79 -15.61 10.81
CA ALA A 282 -11.54 -15.51 12.06
C ALA A 282 -11.20 -16.65 13.03
N ALA A 283 -11.03 -17.89 12.54
CA ALA A 283 -10.62 -19.01 13.37
C ALA A 283 -9.19 -18.85 13.92
N ALA A 284 -8.28 -18.26 13.14
CA ALA A 284 -6.89 -18.09 13.52
C ALA A 284 -6.64 -16.84 14.39
N PHE A 285 -7.34 -15.74 14.14
CA PHE A 285 -7.06 -14.41 14.69
C PHE A 285 -8.24 -13.79 15.44
N GLY A 286 -9.38 -14.47 15.56
CA GLY A 286 -10.53 -13.93 16.27
C GLY A 286 -11.08 -12.68 15.58
N GLN A 287 -10.83 -11.50 16.15
CA GLN A 287 -11.21 -10.19 15.56
C GLN A 287 -10.01 -9.43 15.01
N ASP A 288 -8.79 -9.95 15.16
CA ASP A 288 -7.53 -9.30 14.79
C ASP A 288 -7.20 -9.50 13.31
N TYR A 289 -8.14 -9.19 12.43
CA TYR A 289 -7.91 -9.19 11.00
C TYR A 289 -8.67 -8.09 10.27
N LEU A 290 -8.04 -7.54 9.23
CA LEU A 290 -8.61 -6.55 8.34
C LEU A 290 -9.04 -7.23 7.02
N LEU A 291 -10.25 -6.91 6.59
CA LEU A 291 -10.81 -7.43 5.35
C LEU A 291 -10.25 -6.67 4.14
N ALA A 292 -9.60 -7.38 3.23
CA ALA A 292 -9.27 -6.85 1.92
C ALA A 292 -10.32 -7.24 0.88
N THR A 293 -10.46 -6.41 -0.15
CA THR A 293 -11.12 -6.79 -1.39
C THR A 293 -10.10 -6.72 -2.52
N THR A 294 -10.45 -7.30 -3.67
CA THR A 294 -9.52 -7.39 -4.79
C THR A 294 -10.06 -6.62 -5.99
N PRO A 295 -9.31 -5.65 -6.55
CA PRO A 295 -9.66 -5.10 -7.85
C PRO A 295 -9.64 -6.22 -8.89
N MET A 296 -10.50 -6.14 -9.91
CA MET A 296 -10.62 -7.12 -11.02
C MET A 296 -11.48 -8.37 -10.75
N GLN A 297 -12.21 -8.44 -9.64
CA GLN A 297 -13.27 -9.44 -9.44
C GLN A 297 -14.61 -8.81 -9.80
N ASN A 298 -15.03 -8.98 -11.05
CA ASN A 298 -16.28 -8.39 -11.56
C ASN A 298 -17.49 -9.27 -11.16
N TRP A 299 -18.69 -8.70 -11.09
CA TRP A 299 -19.91 -9.44 -10.75
C TRP A 299 -20.36 -10.43 -11.84
N VAL A 300 -19.77 -10.35 -13.05
CA VAL A 300 -19.93 -11.34 -14.13
C VAL A 300 -18.66 -12.16 -14.29
N PRO A 301 -18.73 -13.40 -14.80
CA PRO A 301 -17.55 -14.18 -15.12
C PRO A 301 -16.59 -13.41 -16.02
N THR A 302 -15.32 -13.31 -15.60
CA THR A 302 -14.29 -12.56 -16.33
C THR A 302 -13.07 -13.41 -16.60
N PHE A 303 -12.57 -13.32 -17.83
CA PHE A 303 -11.29 -13.90 -18.20
C PHE A 303 -10.15 -13.01 -17.73
N ARG A 304 -9.26 -13.58 -16.91
CA ARG A 304 -7.94 -13.01 -16.65
C ARG A 304 -6.94 -13.66 -17.60
N SER A 305 -6.05 -12.85 -18.17
CA SER A 305 -4.89 -13.38 -18.88
C SER A 305 -4.08 -14.25 -17.93
N ALA A 306 -3.66 -15.44 -18.37
CA ALA A 306 -2.80 -16.34 -17.60
C ALA A 306 -1.38 -15.77 -17.35
N GLY A 307 -1.07 -14.60 -17.89
CA GLY A 307 0.17 -13.86 -17.63
C GLY A 307 -0.05 -12.34 -17.54
N PRO A 308 0.80 -11.61 -16.80
CA PRO A 308 0.67 -10.17 -16.56
C PRO A 308 0.98 -9.28 -17.77
N VAL A 309 1.45 -9.84 -18.88
CA VAL A 309 1.84 -9.08 -20.07
C VAL A 309 1.36 -9.80 -21.32
N LEU A 310 0.54 -9.12 -22.14
CA LEU A 310 0.37 -9.49 -23.54
C LEU A 310 1.69 -9.20 -24.26
N GLN A 311 2.65 -10.13 -24.19
CA GLN A 311 3.83 -10.05 -25.03
C GLN A 311 3.38 -10.28 -26.48
N ARG A 312 3.77 -9.37 -27.40
CA ARG A 312 3.79 -9.73 -28.81
C ARG A 312 4.76 -10.90 -28.92
N GLN A 313 4.28 -12.06 -29.35
CA GLN A 313 5.16 -13.06 -29.92
C GLN A 313 5.72 -12.44 -31.21
N THR A 314 7.00 -12.08 -31.18
CA THR A 314 7.81 -11.82 -32.38
C THR A 314 8.29 -13.13 -32.96
#